data_AF-A0A7S3QGD1-F1
#
_entry.id   AF-A0A7S3QGD1-F1
#
_cell.length_a   1.000
_cell.length_b   1.000
_cell.length_c   1.000
_cell.angle_alpha   90.00
_cell.angle_beta   90.00
_cell.angle_gamma   90.00
#
_symmetry.space_group_name_H-M   'P 1'
#
loop_
_entity.id
_entity.type
_entity.pdbx_description
1 polymer ?
#
loop_
_entity_poly.entity_id
_entity_poly.type
_entity_poly.pdbx_seq_one_letter_code
_entity_poly.pdbx_strand_id
1 'polypeptide(L)'
;EALFLPSTLKSIEYKAFNHCRSLRLSILPNGINLSNDGNGIIENTVIYQISAAAGVQYEDEIDYIDHLTAESSRQVNEWLIHHMDDSPFHKLCYTSSITTKPISDYLIENGNDSALQIDPIHGMTPLHMLSMNPHARVETIGALLDSNTQTVFCLDKQEQSPLDYARNYNVGGLVGMVAGLCNHRNSSVL
;
A
#
# COMPACT_ATOMS: atom_id res chain seq x y z
N GLU A 1 -8.78 -6.02 -6.60
CA GLU A 1 -8.15 -6.79 -5.51
C GLU A 1 -6.75 -6.26 -5.27
N ALA A 2 -6.37 -6.09 -4.00
CA ALA A 2 -5.02 -5.66 -3.64
C ALA A 2 -4.08 -6.87 -3.64
N LEU A 3 -2.92 -6.77 -4.29
CA LEU A 3 -1.93 -7.85 -4.34
C LEU A 3 -0.72 -7.52 -3.48
N PHE A 4 -0.44 -8.41 -2.53
CA PHE A 4 0.70 -8.35 -1.63
C PHE A 4 1.73 -9.39 -2.05
N LEU A 5 2.90 -8.92 -2.47
CA LEU A 5 3.96 -9.81 -2.90
C LEU A 5 4.82 -10.25 -1.70
N PRO A 6 5.27 -11.52 -1.66
CA PRO A 6 6.16 -11.99 -0.63
C PRO A 6 7.53 -11.29 -0.74
N SER A 7 8.13 -10.93 0.40
CA SER A 7 9.47 -10.34 0.44
C SER A 7 10.57 -11.28 -0.07
N THR A 8 10.28 -12.59 -0.15
CA THR A 8 11.18 -13.61 -0.71
C THR A 8 11.09 -13.75 -2.23
N LEU A 9 10.21 -13.01 -2.90
CA LEU A 9 10.03 -13.09 -4.35
C LEU A 9 11.27 -12.56 -5.07
N LYS A 10 11.87 -13.37 -5.94
CA LYS A 10 13.14 -13.06 -6.62
C LYS A 10 12.97 -12.49 -8.03
N SER A 11 11.92 -12.90 -8.73
CA SER A 11 11.64 -12.48 -10.10
C SER A 11 10.14 -12.44 -10.35
N ILE A 12 9.74 -11.55 -11.27
CA ILE A 12 8.41 -11.55 -11.88
C ILE A 12 8.64 -11.62 -13.38
N GLU A 13 8.06 -12.66 -13.98
CA GLU A 13 8.20 -12.93 -15.41
C GLU A 13 7.42 -11.92 -16.26
N TYR A 14 7.81 -11.86 -17.54
CA TYR A 14 7.15 -11.07 -18.56
C TYR A 14 5.62 -11.27 -18.55
N LYS A 15 4.86 -10.17 -18.55
CA LYS A 15 3.38 -10.17 -18.59
C LYS A 15 2.68 -10.95 -17.46
N ALA A 16 3.32 -11.14 -16.32
CA ALA A 16 2.74 -11.87 -15.18
C ALA A 16 1.37 -11.32 -14.73
N PHE A 17 1.13 -10.01 -14.88
CA PHE A 17 -0.14 -9.36 -14.52
C PHE A 17 -0.87 -8.78 -15.72
N ASN A 18 -0.69 -9.36 -16.92
CA ASN A 18 -1.36 -8.90 -18.13
C ASN A 18 -2.89 -9.04 -18.00
N HIS A 19 -3.61 -8.01 -18.43
CA HIS A 19 -5.08 -7.93 -18.39
C HIS A 19 -5.70 -8.02 -16.99
N CYS A 20 -4.93 -7.85 -15.91
CA CYS A 20 -5.45 -7.84 -14.55
C CYS A 20 -6.13 -6.51 -14.20
N ARG A 21 -7.21 -6.15 -14.91
CA ARG A 21 -7.85 -4.81 -14.86
C ARG A 21 -8.33 -4.33 -13.49
N SER A 22 -8.47 -5.23 -12.52
CA SER A 22 -8.87 -4.91 -11.14
C SER A 22 -7.74 -5.00 -10.13
N LEU A 23 -6.50 -5.26 -10.58
CA LEU A 23 -5.33 -5.41 -9.72
C LEU A 23 -4.92 -4.06 -9.14
N ARG A 24 -4.84 -3.99 -7.82
CA ARG A 24 -4.22 -2.88 -7.08
C ARG A 24 -2.89 -3.40 -6.55
N LEU A 25 -1.82 -3.18 -7.31
CA LEU A 25 -0.45 -3.47 -6.87
C LEU A 25 0.16 -2.18 -6.37
N SER A 26 0.32 -2.04 -5.05
CA SER A 26 0.83 -0.78 -4.49
C SER A 26 2.35 -0.73 -4.38
N ILE A 27 3.07 -1.87 -4.28
CA ILE A 27 4.54 -1.85 -4.26
C ILE A 27 5.14 -3.15 -4.79
N LEU A 28 6.30 -3.04 -5.43
CA LEU A 28 7.16 -4.18 -5.73
C LEU A 28 8.19 -4.41 -4.61
N PRO A 29 8.51 -5.67 -4.26
CA PRO A 29 9.60 -5.97 -3.34
C PRO A 29 10.95 -5.40 -3.82
N ASN A 30 11.77 -4.93 -2.88
CA ASN A 30 13.12 -4.46 -3.19
C ASN A 30 13.96 -5.56 -3.84
N GLY A 31 14.74 -5.20 -4.85
CA GLY A 31 15.70 -6.11 -5.49
C GLY A 31 15.05 -7.21 -6.35
N ILE A 32 13.78 -7.03 -6.71
CA ILE A 32 13.09 -7.95 -7.62
C ILE A 32 13.63 -7.80 -9.04
N ASN A 33 13.98 -8.92 -9.67
CA ASN A 33 14.38 -8.90 -11.07
C ASN A 33 13.12 -8.83 -11.94
N LEU A 34 12.94 -7.71 -12.64
CA LEU A 34 11.93 -7.55 -13.69
C LEU A 34 12.52 -8.00 -15.04
N SER A 35 11.67 -8.41 -15.97
CA SER A 35 12.13 -8.80 -17.30
C SER A 35 12.84 -7.62 -17.99
N ASN A 36 14.07 -7.87 -18.45
CA ASN A 36 14.95 -6.85 -19.08
C ASN A 36 14.50 -6.47 -20.50
N ASP A 37 13.40 -7.04 -21.00
CA ASP A 37 12.94 -6.86 -22.38
C ASP A 37 12.15 -5.56 -22.58
N GLY A 38 12.04 -4.71 -21.57
CA GLY A 38 11.37 -3.40 -21.63
C GLY A 38 9.85 -3.48 -21.65
N ASN A 39 9.30 -4.65 -21.98
CA ASN A 39 7.89 -4.93 -21.86
C ASN A 39 7.62 -5.33 -20.40
N GLY A 40 7.11 -4.39 -19.61
CA GLY A 40 6.99 -4.56 -18.16
C GLY A 40 6.12 -5.74 -17.72
N ILE A 41 6.00 -5.94 -16.40
CA ILE A 41 5.22 -7.06 -15.83
C ILE A 41 3.71 -6.89 -15.99
N ILE A 42 3.30 -5.70 -16.49
CA ILE A 42 1.93 -5.26 -16.67
C ILE A 42 1.78 -4.76 -18.12
N GLU A 43 0.79 -5.30 -18.83
CA GLU A 43 0.33 -4.81 -20.13
C GLU A 43 -1.21 -4.82 -20.09
N ASN A 44 -1.87 -3.81 -20.66
CA ASN A 44 -3.33 -3.76 -20.76
C ASN A 44 -4.09 -3.90 -19.43
N THR A 45 -3.41 -3.59 -18.33
CA THR A 45 -3.98 -3.52 -16.99
C THR A 45 -4.32 -2.07 -16.78
N VAL A 46 -5.59 -1.81 -16.54
CA VAL A 46 -6.13 -0.47 -16.41
C VAL A 46 -5.62 0.14 -15.11
N ILE A 47 -4.41 0.70 -15.13
CA ILE A 47 -3.84 1.38 -13.96
C ILE A 47 -3.69 2.86 -14.23
N TYR A 48 -4.78 3.51 -14.62
CA TYR A 48 -4.84 4.96 -14.84
C TYR A 48 -4.17 5.76 -13.71
N GLN A 49 -4.28 5.30 -12.46
CA GLN A 49 -3.64 5.94 -11.30
C GLN A 49 -2.11 5.76 -11.29
N ILE A 50 -1.57 4.57 -11.60
CA ILE A 50 -0.12 4.33 -11.62
C ILE A 50 0.51 4.97 -12.84
N SER A 51 -0.12 4.90 -14.01
CA SER A 51 0.36 5.57 -15.22
C SER A 51 0.42 7.08 -15.04
N ALA A 52 -0.64 7.70 -14.49
CA ALA A 52 -0.63 9.12 -14.19
C ALA A 52 0.42 9.47 -13.13
N ALA A 53 0.56 8.67 -12.07
CA ALA A 53 1.56 8.90 -11.02
C ALA A 53 3.01 8.69 -11.51
N ALA A 54 3.22 7.82 -12.50
CA ALA A 54 4.49 7.59 -13.18
C ALA A 54 4.80 8.64 -14.26
N GLY A 55 3.92 9.62 -14.49
CA GLY A 55 4.11 10.66 -15.51
C GLY A 55 3.88 10.19 -16.95
N VAL A 56 3.23 9.03 -17.14
CA VAL A 56 2.86 8.52 -18.46
C VAL A 56 1.68 9.35 -18.99
N GLN A 57 1.92 10.10 -20.07
CA GLN A 57 0.88 10.79 -20.81
C GLN A 57 0.23 9.80 -21.80
N TYR A 58 -1.09 9.62 -21.70
CA TYR A 58 -1.86 8.94 -22.74
C TYR A 58 -2.08 9.96 -23.87
N GLU A 59 -1.67 9.63 -25.09
CA GLU A 59 -2.15 10.35 -26.27
C GLU A 59 -3.60 9.92 -26.53
N ASP A 60 -4.51 10.88 -26.70
CA ASP A 60 -5.96 10.68 -26.71
C ASP A 60 -6.48 9.62 -27.72
N GLU A 61 -7.24 8.68 -27.17
CA GLU A 61 -8.55 8.16 -27.61
C GLU A 61 -8.74 7.32 -28.91
N ILE A 62 -9.39 6.16 -28.72
CA ILE A 62 -10.32 5.43 -29.60
C ILE A 62 -9.82 4.09 -30.20
N ASP A 63 -10.56 3.05 -29.83
CA ASP A 63 -10.60 1.68 -30.35
C ASP A 63 -9.38 0.76 -30.10
N TYR A 64 -9.63 -0.25 -29.27
CA TYR A 64 -8.78 -1.42 -29.02
C TYR A 64 -7.47 -1.18 -28.25
N ILE A 65 -7.62 -1.18 -26.91
CA ILE A 65 -6.63 -1.70 -25.94
C ILE A 65 -5.22 -1.08 -26.08
N ASP A 66 -5.00 -0.04 -25.26
CA ASP A 66 -3.73 0.63 -24.93
C ASP A 66 -2.51 -0.30 -24.89
N HIS A 67 -1.80 -0.40 -26.01
CA HIS A 67 -0.40 -0.83 -25.97
C HIS A 67 0.41 0.26 -25.27
N LEU A 68 0.62 0.15 -23.96
CA LEU A 68 1.71 0.86 -23.29
C LEU A 68 2.98 0.62 -24.08
N THR A 69 3.67 1.69 -24.48
CA THR A 69 4.97 1.55 -25.12
C THR A 69 5.95 0.86 -24.16
N ALA A 70 6.99 0.21 -24.68
CA ALA A 70 8.04 -0.36 -23.83
C ALA A 70 8.64 0.69 -22.87
N GLU A 71 8.71 1.96 -23.30
CA GLU A 71 9.15 3.06 -22.44
C GLU A 71 8.15 3.36 -21.32
N SER A 72 6.85 3.41 -21.62
CA SER A 72 5.80 3.61 -20.61
C SER A 72 5.76 2.47 -19.59
N SER A 73 5.92 1.23 -20.05
CA SER A 73 6.02 0.06 -19.16
C SER A 73 7.27 0.13 -18.27
N ARG A 74 8.42 0.56 -18.82
CA ARG A 74 9.64 0.80 -18.05
C ARG A 74 9.42 1.86 -16.97
N GLN A 75 8.80 3.00 -17.30
CA GLN A 75 8.51 4.06 -16.35
C GLN A 75 7.58 3.60 -15.22
N VAL A 76 6.53 2.83 -15.54
CA VAL A 76 5.62 2.26 -14.53
C VAL A 76 6.37 1.30 -13.59
N ASN A 77 7.24 0.45 -14.12
CA ASN A 77 8.04 -0.48 -13.32
C ASN A 77 8.99 0.26 -12.37
N GLU A 78 9.73 1.23 -12.88
CA GLU A 78 10.63 2.07 -12.08
C GLU A 78 9.86 2.80 -10.97
N TRP A 79 8.71 3.37 -11.32
CA TRP A 79 7.83 4.01 -10.34
C TRP A 79 7.36 3.01 -9.27
N LEU A 80 6.90 1.81 -9.65
CA LEU A 80 6.44 0.77 -8.71
C LEU A 80 7.52 0.31 -7.71
N ILE A 81 8.79 0.41 -8.09
CA ILE A 81 9.94 0.10 -7.23
C ILE A 81 10.20 1.26 -6.26
N HIS A 82 10.19 2.50 -6.76
CA HIS A 82 10.78 3.65 -6.08
C HIS A 82 9.79 4.60 -5.39
N HIS A 83 8.51 4.63 -5.76
CA HIS A 83 7.58 5.67 -5.29
C HIS A 83 7.32 5.68 -3.78
N MET A 84 7.67 4.62 -3.07
CA MET A 84 7.55 4.50 -1.61
C MET A 84 8.89 4.69 -0.87
N ASP A 85 9.98 5.01 -1.57
CA ASP A 85 11.30 5.16 -0.94
C ASP A 85 11.35 6.34 0.05
N ASP A 86 10.59 7.40 -0.23
CA ASP A 86 10.41 8.56 0.66
C ASP A 86 9.33 8.33 1.74
N SER A 87 8.71 7.15 1.77
CA SER A 87 7.67 6.77 2.75
C SER A 87 7.99 5.42 3.39
N PRO A 88 9.14 5.29 4.11
CA PRO A 88 9.63 4.02 4.61
C PRO A 88 8.67 3.36 5.61
N PHE A 89 7.89 4.14 6.37
CA PHE A 89 6.93 3.56 7.31
C PHE A 89 5.74 2.91 6.60
N HIS A 90 5.21 3.55 5.57
CA HIS A 90 4.17 2.98 4.71
C HIS A 90 4.67 1.73 4.00
N LYS A 91 5.89 1.77 3.46
CA LYS A 91 6.56 0.63 2.83
C LYS A 91 6.64 -0.55 3.81
N LEU A 92 7.06 -0.29 5.06
CA LEU A 92 7.09 -1.29 6.12
C LEU A 92 5.69 -1.88 6.37
N CYS A 93 4.66 -1.04 6.50
CA CYS A 93 3.28 -1.47 6.77
C CYS A 93 2.66 -2.30 5.63
N TYR A 94 3.12 -2.12 4.39
CA TYR A 94 2.69 -2.90 3.24
C TYR A 94 3.41 -4.26 3.12
N THR A 95 4.51 -4.49 3.84
CA THR A 95 5.24 -5.76 3.71
C THR A 95 4.43 -6.96 4.20
N SER A 96 4.47 -8.06 3.45
CA SER A 96 3.76 -9.31 3.79
C SER A 96 4.33 -10.04 5.02
N SER A 97 5.58 -9.74 5.39
CA SER A 97 6.26 -10.28 6.59
C SER A 97 6.15 -9.37 7.81
N ILE A 98 5.26 -8.38 7.80
CA ILE A 98 5.14 -7.40 8.88
C ILE A 98 4.80 -8.05 10.22
N THR A 99 5.43 -7.56 11.28
CA THR A 99 5.15 -7.94 12.67
C THR A 99 5.16 -6.69 13.55
N THR A 100 4.80 -6.85 14.82
CA THR A 100 4.75 -5.73 15.77
C THR A 100 6.11 -5.09 16.01
N LYS A 101 7.19 -5.88 16.08
CA LYS A 101 8.52 -5.36 16.44
C LYS A 101 9.03 -4.26 15.49
N PRO A 102 9.06 -4.46 14.16
CA PRO A 102 9.48 -3.40 13.24
C PRO A 102 8.67 -2.11 13.35
N ILE A 103 7.36 -2.20 13.62
CA ILE A 103 6.51 -1.02 13.83
C ILE A 103 6.96 -0.28 15.09
N SER A 104 7.12 -1.00 16.20
CA SER A 104 7.56 -0.42 17.47
C SER A 104 8.95 0.19 17.35
N ASP A 105 9.90 -0.50 16.71
CA ASP A 105 11.25 0.01 16.49
C ASP A 105 11.21 1.32 15.68
N TYR A 106 10.42 1.37 14.59
CA TYR A 106 10.28 2.57 13.77
C TYR A 106 9.69 3.75 14.55
N LEU A 107 8.64 3.52 15.34
CA LEU A 107 7.98 4.55 16.17
C LEU A 107 8.90 5.07 17.27
N ILE A 108 9.74 4.21 17.87
CA ILE A 108 10.74 4.62 18.86
C ILE A 108 11.78 5.54 18.22
N GLU A 109 12.24 5.21 17.02
CA GLU A 109 13.27 5.98 16.31
C GLU A 109 12.75 7.31 15.75
N ASN A 110 11.50 7.33 15.27
CA ASN A 110 10.95 8.46 14.49
C ASN A 110 9.82 9.22 15.22
N GLY A 111 9.41 8.75 16.40
CA GLY A 111 8.32 9.32 17.19
C GLY A 111 6.92 8.87 16.72
N ASN A 112 5.95 8.94 17.64
CA ASN A 112 4.57 8.50 17.38
C ASN A 112 3.84 9.33 16.31
N ASP A 113 4.26 10.57 16.08
CA ASP A 113 3.69 11.43 15.03
C ASP A 113 3.96 10.89 13.62
N SER A 114 4.96 10.02 13.45
CA SER A 114 5.18 9.32 12.18
C SER A 114 3.97 8.49 11.74
N ALA A 115 3.11 8.05 12.66
CA ALA A 115 1.86 7.35 12.35
C ALA A 115 0.81 8.23 11.63
N LEU A 116 0.96 9.56 11.67
CA LEU A 116 0.09 10.53 10.98
C LEU A 116 0.61 10.95 9.61
N GLN A 117 1.81 10.54 9.21
CA GLN A 117 2.37 10.90 7.90
C GLN A 117 1.48 10.38 6.78
N ILE A 118 1.26 11.17 5.75
CA ILE A 118 0.45 10.79 4.59
C ILE A 118 1.33 10.56 3.37
N ASP A 119 1.03 9.53 2.58
CA ASP A 119 1.69 9.37 1.29
C ASP A 119 1.17 10.42 0.29
N PRO A 120 2.03 10.97 -0.57
CA PRO A 120 1.64 12.05 -1.48
C PRO A 120 0.68 11.60 -2.58
N ILE A 121 0.59 10.30 -2.87
CA ILE A 121 -0.17 9.77 -4.00
C ILE A 121 -1.63 9.62 -3.58
N HIS A 122 -1.89 8.87 -2.51
CA HIS A 122 -3.23 8.50 -2.06
C HIS A 122 -3.69 9.29 -0.84
N GLY A 123 -2.80 9.99 -0.15
CA GLY A 123 -3.11 10.67 1.11
C GLY A 123 -3.33 9.70 2.28
N MET A 124 -2.85 8.47 2.15
CA MET A 124 -3.02 7.41 3.14
C MET A 124 -1.96 7.49 4.22
N THR A 125 -2.35 7.18 5.45
CA THR A 125 -1.43 7.00 6.59
C THR A 125 -0.83 5.58 6.62
N PRO A 126 0.22 5.32 7.43
CA PRO A 126 0.70 3.96 7.67
C PRO A 126 -0.42 3.02 8.14
N LEU A 127 -1.39 3.51 8.91
CA LEU A 127 -2.51 2.69 9.38
C LEU A 127 -3.43 2.26 8.23
N HIS A 128 -3.64 3.08 7.19
CA HIS A 128 -4.38 2.66 5.99
C HIS A 128 -3.65 1.49 5.29
N MET A 129 -2.34 1.63 5.08
CA MET A 129 -1.51 0.59 4.44
C MET A 129 -1.59 -0.72 5.23
N LEU A 130 -1.46 -0.64 6.55
CA LEU A 130 -1.53 -1.80 7.44
C LEU A 130 -2.94 -2.42 7.49
N SER A 131 -3.99 -1.60 7.39
CA SER A 131 -5.40 -2.03 7.33
C SER A 131 -5.73 -2.76 6.04
N MET A 132 -5.08 -2.41 4.94
CA MET A 132 -5.21 -3.11 3.66
C MET A 132 -4.42 -4.43 3.65
N ASN A 133 -3.39 -4.56 4.49
CA ASN A 133 -2.49 -5.71 4.49
C ASN A 133 -3.15 -6.94 5.16
N PRO A 134 -3.49 -7.99 4.40
CA PRO A 134 -4.16 -9.18 4.95
C PRO A 134 -3.23 -10.02 5.84
N HIS A 135 -1.92 -9.75 5.83
CA HIS A 135 -0.94 -10.42 6.67
C HIS A 135 -0.70 -9.70 8.01
N ALA A 136 -1.18 -8.46 8.14
CA ALA A 136 -1.06 -7.72 9.38
C ALA A 136 -1.98 -8.33 10.46
N ARG A 137 -1.37 -8.79 11.55
CA ARG A 137 -2.10 -9.36 12.68
C ARG A 137 -2.72 -8.27 13.55
N VAL A 138 -3.71 -8.67 14.35
CA VAL A 138 -4.45 -7.76 15.23
C VAL A 138 -3.53 -7.02 16.20
N GLU A 139 -2.48 -7.67 16.71
CA GLU A 139 -1.52 -7.07 17.63
C GLU A 139 -0.59 -6.07 16.92
N THR A 140 -0.31 -6.30 15.64
CA THR A 140 0.50 -5.41 14.80
C THR A 140 -0.27 -4.15 14.47
N ILE A 141 -1.56 -4.28 14.15
CA ILE A 141 -2.46 -3.13 13.97
C ILE A 141 -2.66 -2.38 15.28
N GLY A 142 -2.87 -3.09 16.39
CA GLY A 142 -3.01 -2.51 17.72
C GLY A 142 -1.81 -1.64 18.10
N ALA A 143 -0.59 -2.12 17.86
CA ALA A 143 0.62 -1.36 18.18
C ALA A 143 0.71 -0.01 17.46
N LEU A 144 0.28 0.06 16.19
CA LEU A 144 0.25 1.32 15.43
C LEU A 144 -0.94 2.21 15.85
N LEU A 145 -2.08 1.61 16.17
CA LEU A 145 -3.23 2.36 16.67
C LEU A 145 -2.95 2.99 18.03
N ASP A 146 -2.34 2.25 18.94
CA ASP A 146 -2.05 2.68 20.30
C ASP A 146 -0.99 3.79 20.34
N SER A 147 -0.11 3.87 19.34
CA SER A 147 0.85 4.98 19.26
C SER A 147 0.16 6.31 18.94
N ASN A 148 -0.93 6.27 18.17
CA ASN A 148 -1.75 7.44 17.88
C ASN A 148 -3.17 7.05 17.45
N THR A 149 -4.12 7.11 18.38
CA THR A 149 -5.50 6.65 18.14
C THR A 149 -6.28 7.52 17.16
N GLN A 150 -5.85 8.77 16.91
CA GLN A 150 -6.53 9.65 15.95
C GLN A 150 -6.34 9.17 14.50
N THR A 151 -5.31 8.37 14.24
CA THR A 151 -5.00 7.85 12.90
C THR A 151 -6.14 7.06 12.28
N VAL A 152 -6.98 6.42 13.10
CA VAL A 152 -8.12 5.60 12.68
C VAL A 152 -9.25 6.41 12.02
N PHE A 153 -9.26 7.73 12.20
CA PHE A 153 -10.27 8.64 11.64
C PHE A 153 -9.73 9.50 10.50
N CYS A 154 -8.43 9.40 10.19
CA CYS A 154 -7.85 10.10 9.05
C CYS A 154 -8.50 9.59 7.75
N LEU A 155 -8.86 10.53 6.86
CA LEU A 155 -9.41 10.20 5.56
C LEU A 155 -8.33 10.35 4.49
N ASP A 156 -8.29 9.39 3.56
CA ASP A 156 -7.48 9.49 2.37
C ASP A 156 -8.12 10.41 1.31
N LYS A 157 -7.50 10.54 0.13
CA LYS A 157 -8.04 11.37 -0.98
C LYS A 157 -9.35 10.83 -1.58
N GLN A 158 -9.76 9.61 -1.24
CA GLN A 158 -11.01 8.98 -1.64
C GLN A 158 -12.05 9.03 -0.50
N GLU A 159 -11.79 9.82 0.55
CA GLU A 159 -12.64 9.94 1.74
C GLU A 159 -12.84 8.59 2.46
N GLN A 160 -11.87 7.68 2.36
CA GLN A 160 -11.89 6.38 3.05
C GLN A 160 -10.99 6.43 4.28
N SER A 161 -11.45 5.84 5.38
CA SER A 161 -10.67 5.71 6.61
C SER A 161 -9.95 4.35 6.70
N PRO A 162 -8.99 4.16 7.62
CA PRO A 162 -8.41 2.86 7.88
C PRO A 162 -9.44 1.78 8.24
N LEU A 163 -10.54 2.15 8.92
CA LEU A 163 -11.63 1.22 9.22
C LEU A 163 -12.33 0.70 7.96
N ASP A 164 -12.48 1.55 6.94
CA ASP A 164 -13.10 1.17 5.67
C ASP A 164 -12.19 0.20 4.89
N TYR A 165 -10.88 0.44 4.88
CA TYR A 165 -9.91 -0.50 4.32
C TYR A 165 -9.89 -1.82 5.09
N ALA A 166 -9.84 -1.78 6.43
CA ALA A 166 -9.84 -2.99 7.25
C ALA A 166 -11.11 -3.83 7.03
N ARG A 167 -12.28 -3.19 6.88
CA ARG A 167 -13.53 -3.87 6.54
C ARG A 167 -13.43 -4.69 5.26
N ASN A 168 -12.76 -4.16 4.24
CA ASN A 168 -12.70 -4.76 2.92
C ASN A 168 -11.55 -5.77 2.77
N TYR A 169 -10.47 -5.62 3.54
CA TYR A 169 -9.22 -6.37 3.31
C TYR A 169 -8.67 -7.10 4.55
N ASN A 170 -8.98 -6.66 5.77
CA ASN A 170 -8.45 -7.24 7.01
C ASN A 170 -9.47 -7.16 8.16
N VAL A 171 -10.49 -8.04 8.10
CA VAL A 171 -11.58 -8.08 9.09
C VAL A 171 -11.05 -8.34 10.51
N GLY A 172 -9.99 -9.14 10.68
CA GLY A 172 -9.35 -9.35 11.98
C GLY A 172 -8.76 -8.06 12.55
N GLY A 173 -8.10 -7.27 11.69
CA GLY A 173 -7.64 -5.93 11.99
C GLY A 173 -8.75 -4.96 12.37
N LEU A 174 -9.87 -4.98 11.65
CA LEU A 174 -11.06 -4.17 11.97
C LEU A 174 -11.55 -4.46 13.39
N VAL A 175 -11.70 -5.73 13.75
CA VAL A 175 -12.10 -6.15 15.11
C VAL A 175 -11.12 -5.62 16.16
N GLY A 176 -9.81 -5.71 15.88
CA GLY A 176 -8.76 -5.14 16.73
C GLY A 176 -8.89 -3.64 16.95
N MET A 177 -9.10 -2.88 15.88
CA MET A 177 -9.25 -1.43 15.98
C MET A 177 -10.49 -1.04 16.78
N VAL A 178 -11.63 -1.68 16.52
CA VAL A 178 -12.86 -1.41 17.28
C VAL A 178 -12.67 -1.74 18.76
N ALA A 179 -12.05 -2.88 19.08
CA ALA A 179 -11.75 -3.26 20.46
C ALA A 179 -10.81 -2.24 21.15
N GLY A 180 -9.75 -1.81 20.45
CA GLY A 180 -8.84 -0.77 20.93
C GLY A 180 -9.56 0.54 21.24
N LEU A 181 -10.42 1.01 20.34
CA LEU A 181 -11.20 2.24 20.54
C LEU A 181 -12.17 2.15 21.72
N CYS A 182 -12.83 1.00 21.90
CA CYS A 182 -13.67 0.76 23.07
C CYS A 182 -12.87 0.83 24.37
N ASN A 183 -11.66 0.26 24.39
CA ASN A 183 -10.80 0.27 25.57
C ASN A 183 -10.29 1.68 25.91
N HIS A 184 -9.83 2.44 24.92
CA HIS A 184 -9.38 3.83 25.13
C HIS A 184 -10.50 4.73 25.66
N ARG A 185 -11.73 4.56 25.14
CA ARG A 185 -12.89 5.30 25.64
C ARG A 185 -13.18 5.00 27.11
N ASN A 186 -13.05 3.74 27.54
CA ASN A 186 -13.32 3.35 28.92
C ASN A 186 -12.24 3.85 29.89
N SER A 187 -10.97 3.90 29.47
CA SER A 187 -9.86 4.44 30.28
C SER A 187 -9.90 5.96 30.44
N SER A 188 -10.57 6.67 29.53
CA SER A 188 -10.69 8.14 29.56
C SER A 188 -11.81 8.65 30.49
N VAL A 189 -12.61 7.74 31.05
CA VAL A 189 -13.82 8.04 31.85
C VAL A 189 -13.62 7.70 33.33
N LEU A 190 -12.46 7.17 33.71
CA LEU A 190 -12.03 6.89 35.09
C LEU A 190 -10.99 7.92 35.54
#